data_AF-A0A2T1E3C5-F1
#
_entry.id   AF-A0A2T1E3C5-F1
#
_cell.length_a   1.000
_cell.length_b   1.000
_cell.length_c   1.000
_cell.angle_alpha   90.00
_cell.angle_beta   90.00
_cell.angle_gamma   90.00
#
_symmetry.space_group_name_H-M   'P 1'
#
loop_
_entity.id
_entity.type
_entity.pdbx_description
1 polymer ?
#
loop_
_entity_poly.entity_id
_entity_poly.type
_entity_poly.pdbx_seq_one_letter_code
_entity_poly.pdbx_strand_id
1 'polypeptide(L)' 'MTPREREVLGLIAVGANNKEIAEILYIAERTVKNHVTGILSRLNLRDRTQAAVFANSALPGDWWQEQTAVLRKHRGHA' A
#
# COMPACT_ATOMS: atom_id res chain seq x y z
N MET A 1 -6.37 7.53 -10.63
CA MET A 1 -5.65 7.35 -9.35
C MET A 1 -4.31 8.06 -9.47
N THR A 2 -3.82 8.72 -8.41
CA THR A 2 -2.54 9.43 -8.44
C THR A 2 -1.35 8.46 -8.38
N PRO A 3 -0.13 8.89 -8.76
CA PRO A 3 1.08 8.06 -8.56
C PRO A 3 1.24 7.62 -7.11
N ARG A 4 1.00 8.53 -6.16
CA ARG A 4 1.14 8.24 -4.73
C ARG A 4 0.12 7.23 -4.22
N GLU A 5 -1.12 7.33 -4.68
CA GLU A 5 -2.16 6.35 -4.38
C GLU A 5 -1.82 4.95 -4.93
N ARG A 6 -1.15 4.86 -6.09
CA ARG A 6 -0.64 3.58 -6.63
C ARG A 6 0.44 2.96 -5.74
N GLU A 7 1.41 3.76 -5.29
CA GLU A 7 2.46 3.29 -4.38
C GLU A 7 1.87 2.77 -3.07
N VAL A 8 0.95 3.52 -2.46
CA VAL A 8 0.25 3.12 -1.23
C VAL A 8 -0.57 1.85 -1.46
N LEU A 9 -1.30 1.74 -2.58
CA LEU A 9 -2.09 0.55 -2.90
C LEU A 9 -1.19 -0.69 -3.09
N GLY A 10 -0.03 -0.53 -3.73
CA GLY A 10 0.97 -1.59 -3.87
C GLY A 10 1.43 -2.13 -2.53
N LEU A 11 1.78 -1.23 -1.60
CA LEU A 11 2.21 -1.59 -0.25
C LEU A 11 1.08 -2.23 0.59
N ILE A 12 -0.18 -1.84 0.37
CA ILE A 12 -1.33 -2.51 0.99
C ILE A 12 -1.44 -3.96 0.49
N ALA A 13 -1.20 -4.21 -0.79
CA ALA A 13 -1.30 -5.55 -1.40
C ALA A 13 -0.33 -6.56 -0.76
N VAL A 14 0.86 -6.09 -0.38
CA VAL A 14 1.90 -6.88 0.30
C VAL A 14 1.75 -6.87 1.83
N GLY A 15 0.66 -6.30 2.35
CA GLY A 15 0.30 -6.39 3.77
C GLY A 15 0.96 -5.34 4.67
N ALA A 16 1.46 -4.23 4.13
CA ALA A 16 2.00 -3.14 4.92
C ALA A 16 0.90 -2.40 5.71
N ASN A 17 1.18 -2.02 6.95
CA ASN A 17 0.33 -1.14 7.74
C ASN A 17 0.68 0.35 7.48
N ASN A 18 -0.16 1.28 7.98
CA ASN A 18 0.03 2.71 7.67
C ASN A 18 1.37 3.27 8.18
N LYS A 19 1.91 2.72 9.27
CA LYS A 19 3.21 3.11 9.82
C LYS A 19 4.35 2.61 8.92
N GLU A 20 4.32 1.34 8.52
CA GLU A 20 5.29 0.78 7.56
C GLU A 20 5.26 1.56 6.24
N ILE A 21 4.07 1.89 5.72
CA ILE A 21 3.93 2.69 4.50
C ILE A 21 4.48 4.10 4.68
N ALA A 22 4.24 4.72 5.83
CA ALA A 22 4.74 6.05 6.16
C ALA A 22 6.27 6.08 6.18
N GLU A 23 6.90 5.07 6.78
CA GLU A 23 8.35 4.90 6.80
C GLU A 23 8.93 4.68 5.40
N ILE A 24 8.35 3.75 4.62
CA ILE A 24 8.81 3.42 3.27
C ILE A 24 8.73 4.60 2.32
N LEU A 25 7.64 5.36 2.41
CA LEU A 25 7.35 6.47 1.51
C LEU A 25 7.83 7.82 2.05
N TYR A 26 8.45 7.87 3.24
CA TYR A 26 8.92 9.09 3.89
C TYR A 26 7.84 10.17 4.04
N ILE A 27 6.66 9.78 4.52
CA ILE A 27 5.52 10.69 4.77
C ILE A 27 4.89 10.43 6.13
N ALA A 28 4.08 11.38 6.62
CA ALA A 28 3.35 11.19 7.87
C ALA A 28 2.28 10.08 7.74
N GLU A 29 2.08 9.30 8.80
CA GLU A 29 1.04 8.25 8.86
C GLU A 29 -0.37 8.80 8.58
N ARG A 30 -0.64 10.05 9.00
CA ARG A 30 -1.89 10.74 8.68
C ARG A 30 -2.08 10.94 7.18
N THR A 31 -1.01 11.26 6.45
CA THR A 31 -1.02 11.39 5.00
C THR A 31 -1.29 10.05 4.33
N VAL A 32 -0.73 8.96 4.87
CA VAL A 32 -1.08 7.60 4.41
C VAL A 32 -2.56 7.33 4.59
N LYS A 33 -3.14 7.59 5.78
CA LYS A 33 -4.58 7.43 6.02
C LYS A 33 -5.43 8.18 5.00
N ASN A 34 -5.05 9.41 4.66
CA ASN A 34 -5.74 10.20 3.64
C ASN A 34 -5.67 9.54 2.25
N HIS A 35 -4.50 9.02 1.87
CA HIS A 35 -4.36 8.26 0.63
C HIS A 35 -5.21 6.98 0.65
N VAL A 36 -5.25 6.23 1.76
CA VAL A 36 -6.11 5.04 1.89
C VAL A 36 -7.58 5.41 1.70
N THR A 37 -8.07 6.45 2.40
CA THR A 37 -9.45 6.92 2.23
C THR A 37 -9.76 7.31 0.79
N GLY A 38 -8.83 8.02 0.13
CA GLY A 38 -8.95 8.40 -1.28
C GLY A 38 -9.02 7.19 -2.21
N ILE A 39 -8.16 6.19 -2.00
CA ILE A 39 -8.15 4.92 -2.75
C ILE A 39 -9.49 4.20 -2.59
N LEU A 40 -9.95 3.99 -1.36
CA LEU A 40 -11.20 3.28 -1.06
C LEU A 40 -12.39 3.98 -1.71
N SER A 41 -12.48 5.30 -1.58
CA SER A 41 -13.55 6.09 -2.18
C SER A 41 -13.52 6.01 -3.71
N ARG A 42 -12.35 6.17 -4.34
CA ARG A 42 -12.21 6.15 -5.80
C ARG A 42 -12.50 4.78 -6.42
N LEU A 43 -12.14 3.70 -5.72
CA LEU A 43 -12.35 2.33 -6.19
C LEU A 43 -13.67 1.73 -5.70
N ASN A 44 -14.47 2.51 -4.95
CA ASN A 44 -15.71 2.05 -4.32
C ASN A 44 -15.52 0.79 -3.46
N LEU A 45 -14.44 0.76 -2.68
CA LEU A 45 -14.09 -0.35 -1.80
C LEU A 45 -14.45 -0.01 -0.36
N ARG A 46 -14.86 -1.02 0.40
CA ARG A 46 -15.30 -0.84 1.79
C ARG A 46 -14.15 -0.76 2.78
N ASP A 47 -13.08 -1.49 2.53
CA ASP A 47 -11.98 -1.63 3.48
C ASP A 47 -10.64 -1.98 2.81
N ARG A 48 -9.59 -1.97 3.63
CA ARG A 48 -8.21 -2.29 3.20
C ARG A 48 -8.06 -3.71 2.66
N THR A 49 -8.89 -4.65 3.11
CA THR A 49 -8.81 -6.05 2.68
C THR A 49 -9.26 -6.14 1.23
N GLN A 50 -10.37 -5.47 0.90
CA GLN A 50 -10.81 -5.33 -0.48
C GLN A 50 -9.77 -4.60 -1.33
N ALA A 51 -9.11 -3.57 -0.80
CA ALA A 51 -8.02 -2.90 -1.51
C ALA A 51 -6.83 -3.83 -1.80
N ALA A 52 -6.44 -4.67 -0.84
CA ALA A 52 -5.37 -5.66 -1.03
C ALA A 52 -5.74 -6.72 -2.08
N VAL A 53 -6.97 -7.23 -2.06
CA VAL A 53 -7.48 -8.17 -3.06
C VAL A 53 -7.53 -7.52 -4.44
N PHE A 54 -8.08 -6.30 -4.52
CA PHE A 54 -8.15 -5.53 -5.76
C PHE A 54 -6.75 -5.36 -6.36
N ALA A 55 -5.79 -4.90 -5.56
CA ALA A 55 -4.42 -4.70 -5.99
C ALA A 55 -3.81 -6.00 -6.54
N ASN A 56 -3.91 -7.11 -5.80
CA ASN A 56 -3.38 -8.41 -6.23
C ASN A 56 -4.03 -8.94 -7.52
N SER A 57 -5.27 -8.55 -7.82
CA SER A 57 -5.97 -8.93 -9.05
C SER A 57 -5.72 -7.99 -10.23
N ALA A 58 -5.41 -6.71 -9.96
CA ALA A 58 -5.38 -5.65 -10.98
C ALA A 58 -3.97 -5.19 -11.37
N LEU A 59 -2.95 -5.49 -10.56
CA LEU A 59 -1.56 -5.13 -10.85
C LEU A 59 -0.84 -6.34 -11.48
N PRO A 60 -0.12 -6.17 -12.60
CA PRO A 60 0.57 -7.26 -13.29
C PRO A 60 1.59 -7.97 -12.37
N GLY A 61 1.81 -9.27 -12.58
CA GLY A 61 2.53 -10.17 -11.66
C GLY A 61 4.01 -9.83 -11.39
N ASP A 62 4.56 -8.82 -12.04
CA ASP A 62 5.93 -8.31 -11.91
C ASP A 62 6.06 -7.01 -11.09
N TRP A 63 4.96 -6.30 -10.78
CA TRP A 63 4.97 -4.99 -10.09
C TRP A 63 5.31 -5.05 -8.59
N TRP A 64 5.62 -6.22 -8.06
CA TRP A 64 5.74 -6.50 -6.62
C TRP A 64 7.15 -6.91 -6.17
N GLN A 65 8.04 -7.22 -7.11
CA GLN A 65 9.38 -7.76 -6.81
C GLN A 65 10.21 -6.75 -6.00
N GLU A 66 10.08 -5.46 -6.30
CA GLU A 66 10.89 -4.42 -5.66
C GLU A 66 10.32 -3.98 -4.30
N GLN A 67 8.99 -4.00 -4.13
CA GLN A 67 8.34 -3.57 -2.87
C GLN A 67 8.34 -4.65 -1.78
N THR A 68 8.31 -5.93 -2.15
CA THR A 68 8.37 -7.05 -1.19
C THR A 68 9.74 -7.13 -0.49
N ALA A 69 10.83 -6.83 -1.21
CA ALA A 69 12.16 -6.74 -0.64
C ALA A 69 12.27 -5.65 0.43
N VAL A 70 11.61 -4.50 0.22
CA VAL A 70 11.58 -3.37 1.17
C VAL A 70 10.89 -3.78 2.48
N LEU A 71 9.74 -4.45 2.43
CA LEU A 71 9.06 -4.91 3.65
C LEU A 71 9.82 -6.00 4.41
N ARG A 72 10.51 -6.89 3.69
CA ARG A 72 11.33 -7.94 4.30
C ARG A 72 12.46 -7.36 5.14
N LYS A 73 13.01 -6.20 4.73
CA LYS A 73 14.05 -5.47 5.48
C LYS A 73 13.49 -4.78 6.74
N HIS A 74 12.25 -4.29 6.71
CA HIS A 74 11.62 -3.62 7.86
C HIS A 74 11.13 -4.58 8.95
N ARG A 75 10.76 -5.83 8.62
CA ARG A 75 10.27 -6.82 9.61
C ARG A 75 11.36 -7.61 10.34
N GLY A 76 12.64 -7.34 10.07
CA GLY A 76 13.80 -8.05 10.63
C GLY A 76 14.49 -7.39 11.84
N HIS A 77 13.90 -6.37 12.47
CA HIS A 77 14.44 -5.75 13.67
C HIS A 77 13.39 -5.75 14.80
N ALA A 78 13.27 -6.90 15.44
CA ALA A 78 12.73 -7.06 16.78
C ALA A 78 13.71 -7.94 17.58
#